data_AF-A0A0D3K457-F1
#
_entry.id   AF-A0A0D3K457-F1
#
_cell.length_a   1.000
_cell.length_b   1.000
_cell.length_c   1.000
_cell.angle_alpha   90.00
_cell.angle_beta   90.00
_cell.angle_gamma   90.00
#
_symmetry.space_group_name_H-M   'P 1'
#
loop_
_entity.id
_entity.type
_entity.pdbx_description
1 polymer ?
#
loop_
_entity_poly.entity_id
_entity_poly.type
_entity_poly.pdbx_seq_one_letter_code
_entity_poly.pdbx_strand_id
1 'polypeptide(L)'
;MDRRIAITMVHEQEPSCGGVPFGRFFQQTPQVLQRPPYKLFDTVAVALYPAPEHREISLRLILKSMGAVPCDAGPLRRRWQLLRRRIAVARLVRRRPAEPRQQPVVQP
;
A
#
# COMPACT_ATOMS: atom_id res chain seq x y z
N MET A 1 32.78 -3.57 -9.83
CA MET A 1 32.50 -2.21 -9.32
C MET A 1 31.24 -2.26 -8.47
N ASP A 2 31.28 -1.67 -7.28
CA ASP A 2 30.09 -1.46 -6.43
C ASP A 2 29.16 -0.45 -7.12
N ARG A 3 27.90 -0.85 -7.33
CA ARG A 3 26.89 -0.04 -8.04
C ARG A 3 26.25 1.02 -7.15
N ARG A 4 26.65 1.15 -5.87
CA ARG A 4 26.08 2.10 -4.89
C ARG A 4 24.55 2.06 -4.84
N ILE A 5 24.00 0.85 -4.89
CA ILE A 5 22.56 0.66 -4.77
C ILE A 5 22.20 0.87 -3.31
N ALA A 6 21.32 1.85 -3.05
CA ALA A 6 20.77 2.04 -1.72
C ALA A 6 19.86 0.86 -1.37
N ILE A 7 20.09 0.25 -0.21
CA ILE A 7 19.28 -0.86 0.30
C ILE A 7 18.46 -0.34 1.48
N THR A 8 17.15 -0.42 1.37
CA THR A 8 16.22 -0.18 2.47
C THR A 8 15.94 -1.50 3.17
N MET A 9 16.26 -1.58 4.46
CA MET A 9 15.97 -2.75 5.28
C MET A 9 14.54 -2.68 5.82
N VAL A 10 13.76 -3.74 5.56
CA VAL A 10 12.38 -3.90 6.05
C VAL A 10 12.27 -5.20 6.82
N HIS A 11 11.62 -5.15 7.98
CA HIS A 11 11.43 -6.29 8.85
C HIS A 11 9.94 -6.65 8.94
N GLU A 12 9.53 -7.71 8.25
CA GLU A 12 8.17 -8.26 8.34
C GLU A 12 7.89 -8.78 9.76
N GLN A 13 6.76 -8.37 10.32
CA GLN A 13 6.32 -8.73 11.67
C GLN A 13 5.17 -9.75 11.65
N GLU A 14 4.55 -10.00 10.50
CA GLU A 14 3.45 -10.94 10.33
C GLU A 14 3.96 -12.39 10.19
N PRO A 15 3.74 -13.28 11.18
CA PRO A 15 4.25 -14.65 11.12
C PRO A 15 3.70 -15.45 9.94
N SER A 16 2.44 -15.22 9.53
CA SER A 16 1.86 -15.88 8.36
C SER A 16 2.52 -15.47 7.03
N CYS A 17 3.27 -14.36 7.05
CA CYS A 17 4.08 -13.86 5.93
C CYS A 17 5.59 -14.07 6.14
N GLY A 18 5.99 -14.88 7.13
CA GLY A 18 7.40 -15.18 7.42
C GLY A 18 8.09 -14.23 8.40
N GLY A 19 7.32 -13.40 9.13
CA GLY A 19 7.84 -12.55 10.19
C GLY A 19 8.45 -13.35 11.34
N VAL A 20 9.60 -12.88 11.85
CA VAL A 20 10.37 -13.51 12.94
C VAL A 20 10.93 -12.44 13.88
N PRO A 21 11.34 -12.77 15.11
CA PRO A 21 12.03 -11.80 15.97
C PRO A 21 13.30 -11.23 15.30
N PHE A 22 13.52 -9.93 15.42
CA PHE A 22 14.62 -9.22 14.74
C PHE A 22 15.99 -9.84 15.02
N GLY A 23 16.23 -10.31 16.26
CA GLY A 23 17.50 -10.93 16.65
C GLY A 23 17.90 -12.17 15.82
N ARG A 24 16.94 -12.89 15.23
CA ARG A 24 17.19 -14.08 14.41
C ARG A 24 18.00 -13.75 13.15
N PHE A 25 17.87 -12.51 12.66
CA PHE A 25 18.60 -12.01 11.51
C PHE A 25 20.12 -12.11 11.67
N PHE A 26 20.66 -11.73 12.84
CA PHE A 26 22.11 -11.73 13.09
C PHE A 26 22.71 -13.13 13.12
N GLN A 27 21.91 -14.13 13.50
CA GLN A 27 22.32 -15.52 13.58
C GLN A 27 22.40 -16.17 12.19
N GLN A 28 21.50 -15.81 11.28
CA GLN A 28 21.37 -16.46 9.97
C GLN A 28 22.14 -15.74 8.86
N THR A 29 22.43 -14.45 9.03
CA THR A 29 23.05 -13.66 7.98
C THR A 29 24.54 -13.96 7.87
N PRO A 30 25.06 -14.29 6.67
CA PRO A 30 26.50 -14.51 6.46
C PRO A 30 27.33 -13.31 6.94
N GLN A 31 28.39 -13.58 7.72
CA GLN A 31 29.23 -12.51 8.30
C GLN A 31 29.83 -11.58 7.25
N VAL A 32 30.13 -12.10 6.05
CA VAL A 32 30.65 -11.31 4.93
C VAL A 32 29.72 -10.16 4.53
N LEU A 33 28.41 -10.34 4.65
CA LEU A 33 27.44 -9.28 4.33
C LEU A 33 27.29 -8.26 5.45
N GLN A 34 27.58 -8.66 6.70
CA GLN A 34 27.48 -7.79 7.88
C GLN A 34 28.74 -6.93 8.07
N ARG A 35 29.90 -7.43 7.64
CA ARG A 35 31.22 -6.80 7.88
C ARG A 35 31.72 -6.01 6.66
N PRO A 36 32.73 -5.14 6.84
CA PRO A 36 33.47 -4.57 5.72
C PRO A 36 33.96 -5.67 4.75
N PRO A 37 33.94 -5.42 3.43
CA PRO A 37 33.64 -4.14 2.78
C PRO A 37 32.14 -3.86 2.54
N TYR A 38 31.25 -4.85 2.74
CA TYR A 38 29.86 -4.75 2.29
C TYR A 38 28.94 -4.01 3.27
N LYS A 39 28.94 -4.41 4.55
CA LYS A 39 28.11 -3.79 5.59
C LYS A 39 26.64 -3.56 5.16
N LEU A 40 26.02 -4.51 4.46
CA LEU A 40 24.68 -4.34 3.89
C LEU A 40 23.58 -4.15 4.95
N PHE A 41 23.88 -4.49 6.20
CA PHE A 41 22.95 -4.57 7.31
C PHE A 41 23.34 -3.68 8.50
N ASP A 42 24.11 -2.62 8.24
CA ASP A 42 24.58 -1.66 9.25
C ASP A 42 23.49 -0.63 9.65
N THR A 43 22.29 -0.74 9.08
CA THR A 43 21.15 0.15 9.33
C THR A 43 20.00 -0.61 9.98
N VAL A 44 19.31 0.05 10.90
CA VAL A 44 18.14 -0.53 11.58
C VAL A 44 16.99 -0.66 10.58
N ALA A 45 16.42 -1.86 10.48
CA ALA A 45 15.30 -2.14 9.60
C ALA A 45 14.02 -1.43 10.07
N VAL A 46 13.21 -0.97 9.13
CA VAL A 46 11.85 -0.49 9.42
C VAL A 46 10.94 -1.68 9.68
N ALA A 47 10.30 -1.72 10.85
CA ALA A 47 9.32 -2.75 11.16
C ALA A 47 8.05 -2.57 10.30
N LEU A 48 7.65 -3.62 9.59
CA LEU A 48 6.42 -3.70 8.81
C LEU A 48 5.37 -4.47 9.61
N TYR A 49 4.52 -3.73 10.31
CA TYR A 49 3.50 -4.33 11.17
C TYR A 49 2.29 -4.86 10.36
N PRO A 50 1.58 -5.89 10.88
CA PRO A 50 0.37 -6.40 10.24
C PRO A 50 -0.87 -5.55 10.51
N ALA A 51 -0.97 -4.97 11.72
CA ALA A 51 -2.12 -4.15 12.11
C ALA A 51 -2.30 -2.99 11.13
N PRO A 52 -3.50 -2.78 10.53
CA PRO A 52 -3.69 -1.82 9.45
C PRO A 52 -3.17 -0.41 9.75
N GLU A 53 -3.41 0.08 10.95
CA GLU A 53 -3.02 1.42 11.41
C GLU A 53 -1.49 1.56 11.45
N HIS A 54 -0.80 0.53 11.97
CA HIS A 54 0.66 0.52 12.02
C HIS A 54 1.27 0.24 10.65
N ARG A 55 0.62 -0.59 9.83
CA ARG A 55 1.10 -0.94 8.49
C ARG A 55 1.17 0.27 7.57
N GLU A 56 0.18 1.17 7.65
CA GLU A 56 0.22 2.43 6.90
C GLU A 56 1.44 3.28 7.29
N ILE A 57 1.72 3.40 8.59
CA ILE A 57 2.87 4.14 9.11
C ILE A 57 4.18 3.47 8.67
N SER A 58 4.29 2.15 8.81
CA SER A 58 5.44 1.36 8.35
C SER A 58 5.74 1.60 6.87
N LEU A 59 4.73 1.50 6.00
CA LEU A 59 4.89 1.73 4.56
C LEU A 59 5.37 3.16 4.28
N ARG A 60 4.87 4.16 5.02
CA ARG A 60 5.32 5.53 4.87
C ARG A 60 6.78 5.73 5.28
N LEU A 61 7.23 5.06 6.34
CA LEU A 61 8.63 5.08 6.77
C LEU A 61 9.53 4.38 5.74
N ILE A 62 9.09 3.25 5.17
CA ILE A 62 9.79 2.56 4.08
C ILE A 62 9.96 3.50 2.89
N LEU A 63 8.88 4.12 2.42
CA LEU A 63 8.94 5.07 1.30
C LEU A 63 9.91 6.23 1.58
N LYS A 64 9.85 6.81 2.78
CA LYS A 64 10.79 7.88 3.19
C LYS A 64 12.24 7.40 3.17
N SER A 65 12.52 6.19 3.63
CA SER A 65 13.88 5.61 3.60
C SER A 65 14.37 5.34 2.17
N MET A 66 13.45 5.13 1.22
CA MET A 66 13.74 5.04 -0.22
C MET A 66 13.88 6.43 -0.87
N GLY A 67 13.80 7.52 -0.11
CA GLY A 67 13.93 8.90 -0.60
C GLY A 67 12.62 9.57 -0.99
N ALA A 68 11.46 8.96 -0.69
CA ALA A 68 10.19 9.61 -0.97
C ALA A 68 9.99 10.86 -0.11
N VAL A 69 9.63 11.95 -0.77
CA VAL A 69 9.24 13.22 -0.13
C VAL A 69 7.72 13.35 -0.10
N PRO A 70 7.14 14.11 0.85
CA PRO A 70 5.72 14.42 0.83
C PRO A 70 5.33 15.05 -0.52
N CYS A 71 4.37 14.44 -1.20
CA CYS A 71 3.79 15.00 -2.41
C CYS A 71 2.40 15.54 -2.10
N ASP A 72 2.14 16.79 -2.48
CA ASP A 72 0.80 17.36 -2.41
C ASP A 72 -0.07 16.77 -3.52
N ALA A 73 -0.66 15.60 -3.24
CA ALA A 73 -1.60 14.95 -4.14
C ALA A 73 -2.99 15.62 -4.15
N GLY A 74 -3.16 16.79 -3.51
CA GLY A 74 -4.44 17.49 -3.35
C GLY A 74 -5.29 17.57 -4.63
N PRO A 75 -4.72 18.01 -5.78
CA PRO A 75 -5.46 18.10 -7.04
C PRO A 75 -5.90 16.73 -7.57
N LEU A 76 -5.01 15.74 -7.52
CA LEU A 76 -5.30 14.38 -7.97
C LEU A 76 -6.38 13.74 -7.09
N ARG A 77 -6.25 13.84 -5.77
CA ARG A 77 -7.19 13.27 -4.81
C ARG A 77 -8.61 13.82 -4.99
N ARG A 78 -8.74 15.15 -5.22
CA ARG A 78 -10.03 15.77 -5.58
C ARG A 78 -10.60 15.22 -6.89
N ARG A 79 -9.78 15.10 -7.94
CA ARG A 79 -10.19 14.55 -9.24
C ARG A 79 -10.66 13.10 -9.14
N TRP A 80 -9.97 12.26 -8.38
CA TRP A 80 -10.36 10.88 -8.09
C TRP A 80 -11.67 10.79 -7.30
N GLN A 81 -11.89 11.66 -6.30
CA GLN A 81 -13.14 11.74 -5.55
C GLN A 81 -14.32 12.14 -6.44
N LEU A 82 -14.14 13.12 -7.32
CA LEU A 82 -15.16 13.54 -8.28
C LEU A 82 -15.51 12.40 -9.25
N LEU A 83 -14.52 11.68 -9.76
CA LEU A 83 -14.74 10.54 -10.64
C LEU A 83 -15.54 9.43 -9.94
N ARG A 84 -15.17 9.08 -8.71
CA ARG A 84 -15.91 8.11 -7.89
C ARG A 84 -17.36 8.52 -7.65
N ARG A 85 -17.62 9.80 -7.36
CA ARG A 85 -18.98 10.35 -7.22
C ARG A 85 -19.78 10.21 -8.51
N ARG A 86 -19.19 10.57 -9.66
CA ARG A 86 -19.86 10.45 -10.98
C ARG A 86 -20.24 8.99 -11.29
N ILE A 87 -19.36 8.05 -11.00
CA ILE A 87 -19.62 6.61 -11.18
C ILE A 87 -20.77 6.15 -10.27
N ALA A 88 -20.78 6.58 -9.00
CA ALA A 88 -21.85 6.23 -8.05
C ALA A 88 -23.22 6.78 -8.51
N VAL A 89 -23.27 8.04 -8.96
CA VAL A 89 -24.50 8.65 -9.51
C VAL A 89 -24.97 7.92 -10.76
N ALA A 90 -24.07 7.63 -11.71
CA ALA A 90 -24.43 6.89 -12.93
C ALA A 90 -24.99 5.50 -12.62
N ARG A 91 -24.47 4.82 -11.60
CA ARG A 91 -25.00 3.53 -11.11
C ARG A 91 -26.39 3.68 -10.50
N LEU A 92 -26.66 4.78 -9.78
CA LEU A 92 -27.97 5.05 -9.19
C LEU A 92 -29.03 5.35 -10.27
N VAL A 93 -28.66 6.15 -11.28
CA VAL A 93 -29.54 6.49 -12.41
C VAL A 93 -29.89 5.24 -13.22
N ARG A 94 -28.92 4.36 -13.48
CA ARG A 94 -29.18 3.07 -14.16
C ARG A 94 -30.05 2.10 -13.35
N ARG A 95 -30.22 2.31 -12.05
CA ARG A 95 -31.04 1.46 -11.16
C ARG A 95 -32.50 1.93 -11.04
N ARG A 96 -32.90 3.06 -11.66
CA ARG A 96 -34.33 3.40 -11.74
C ARG A 96 -35.00 2.49 -12.78
N PRO A 97 -35.93 1.60 -12.40
CA PRO A 97 -36.70 0.84 -13.37
C PRO A 97 -37.57 1.79 -14.20
N ALA A 98 -37.72 1.53 -15.50
CA ALA A 98 -38.68 2.23 -16.33
C ALA A 98 -40.08 1.98 -15.76
N GLU A 99 -40.84 3.05 -15.47
CA GLU A 99 -42.24 2.91 -15.07
C GLU A 99 -43.02 2.16 -16.16
N PRO A 100 -43.80 1.12 -15.80
CA PRO A 100 -44.59 0.39 -16.78
C PRO A 100 -45.68 1.31 -17.31
N ARG A 101 -45.62 1.61 -18.62
CA ARG A 101 -46.69 2.30 -19.34
C ARG A 101 -47.95 1.42 -19.25
N GLN A 102 -48.97 1.90 -18.53
CA GLN A 102 -50.29 1.29 -18.53
C GLN A 102 -50.87 1.36 -19.95
N GLN A 103 -51.14 0.20 -20.55
CA GLN A 103 -51.91 0.11 -21.80
C GLN A 103 -53.41 0.19 -21.48
N PRO A 104 -54.21 0.94 -22.26
CA PRO A 104 -55.62 1.09 -21.98
C PRO A 104 -56.36 -0.22 -22.27
N VAL A 105 -57.13 -0.68 -21.30
CA VAL A 105 -57.96 -1.88 -21.38
C VAL A 105 -59.08 -1.64 -22.39
N VAL A 106 -59.05 -2.37 -23.51
CA VAL A 106 -60.19 -2.47 -24.43
C VAL A 106 -61.06 -3.61 -23.92
N GLN A 107 -62.28 -3.29 -23.47
CA GLN A 107 -63.31 -4.30 -23.18
C GLN A 107 -64.23 -4.46 -24.40
N PRO A 108 -64.73 -5.68 -24.68
CA PRO A 108 -65.63 -5.96 -25.80
C PRO A 108 -67.05 -5.42 -25.58
#